data_AF-A0A242P102-F1
#
_entry.id   AF-A0A242P102-F1
#
_cell.length_a   1.000
_cell.length_b   1.000
_cell.length_c   1.000
_cell.angle_alpha   90.00
_cell.angle_beta   90.00
_cell.angle_gamma   90.00
#
_symmetry.space_group_name_H-M   'P 1'
#
loop_
_entity.id
_entity.type
_entity.pdbx_description
1 polymer ?
#
loop_
_entity_poly.entity_id
_entity_poly.type
_entity_poly.pdbx_seq_one_letter_code
_entity_poly.pdbx_strand_id
1 'polypeptide(L)'
;MNNQTIYIAKGQEKQIIKKYNLKNYYIAKLDGSNIHTFSDYMNAIIIAFQFPKNMFINTNSIDAYNDWMRDLTWIDQYDGYILIIENFEQMMSSYPKEKGIIMDEFRETICPFWKDEVLHTVVDGKAKGFFVLLVD
;
A
#
# COMPACT_ATOMS: atom_id res chain seq x y z
N MET A 1 1.62 14.12 -9.12
CA MET A 1 1.96 13.67 -7.76
C MET A 1 3.05 12.61 -7.82
N ASN A 2 3.87 12.51 -6.77
CA ASN A 2 4.97 11.54 -6.69
C ASN A 2 4.47 10.24 -6.09
N ASN A 3 4.59 9.13 -6.82
CA ASN A 3 4.38 7.79 -6.28
C ASN A 3 5.70 7.05 -6.36
N GLN A 4 6.17 6.51 -5.24
CA GLN A 4 7.49 5.90 -5.12
C GLN A 4 7.48 4.76 -4.12
N THR A 5 8.13 3.67 -4.50
CA THR A 5 8.62 2.64 -3.58
C THR A 5 10.05 3.00 -3.19
N ILE A 6 10.32 3.10 -1.88
CA ILE A 6 11.61 3.56 -1.34
C ILE A 6 12.07 2.58 -0.27
N TYR A 7 13.26 2.01 -0.47
CA TYR A 7 13.96 1.24 0.55
C TYR A 7 14.71 2.18 1.49
N ILE A 8 14.51 2.03 2.81
CA ILE A 8 15.12 2.87 3.83
C ILE A 8 15.54 2.07 5.05
N ALA A 9 16.48 2.61 5.81
CA ALA A 9 16.85 2.03 7.11
C ALA A 9 15.78 2.34 8.17
N LYS A 10 15.63 1.46 9.16
CA LYS A 10 14.75 1.68 10.31
C LYS A 10 14.96 3.04 10.98
N GLY A 11 13.87 3.77 11.21
CA GLY A 11 13.89 5.10 11.82
C GLY A 11 14.05 6.27 10.84
N GLN A 12 14.20 6.01 9.54
CA GLN A 12 14.27 7.04 8.50
C GLN A 12 12.90 7.50 7.97
N GLU A 13 11.80 6.90 8.40
CA GLU A 13 10.45 7.14 7.89
C GLU A 13 10.06 8.62 8.06
N LYS A 14 10.33 9.20 9.23
CA LYS A 14 10.08 10.62 9.51
C LYS A 14 10.88 11.55 8.59
N GLN A 15 12.08 11.16 8.20
CA GLN A 15 12.93 11.95 7.30
C GLN A 15 12.35 11.95 5.89
N ILE A 16 11.86 10.81 5.41
CA ILE A 16 11.17 10.70 4.12
C ILE A 16 9.87 11.51 4.14
N ILE A 17 9.03 11.34 5.15
CA ILE A 17 7.77 12.12 5.30
C ILE A 17 8.04 13.62 5.25
N LYS A 18 9.09 14.09 5.93
CA LYS A 18 9.50 15.50 5.90
C LYS A 18 10.05 15.92 4.54
N LYS A 19 10.93 15.13 3.93
CA LYS A 19 11.56 15.40 2.63
C LYS A 19 10.53 15.61 1.52
N TYR A 20 9.48 14.81 1.51
CA TYR A 20 8.42 14.87 0.50
C TYR A 20 7.20 15.71 0.94
N ASN A 21 7.25 16.36 2.12
CA ASN A 21 6.19 17.22 2.64
C ASN A 21 4.81 16.50 2.74
N LEU A 22 4.81 15.24 3.19
CA LEU A 22 3.62 14.37 3.26
C LEU A 22 2.80 14.64 4.54
N LYS A 23 2.15 15.82 4.61
CA LYS A 23 1.52 16.32 5.85
C LYS A 23 0.13 15.76 6.14
N ASN A 24 -0.73 15.57 5.13
CA ASN A 24 -2.10 15.07 5.28
C ASN A 24 -2.24 13.71 4.57
N TYR A 25 -1.35 12.77 4.89
CA TYR A 25 -1.37 11.43 4.30
C TYR A 25 -1.88 10.42 5.32
N TYR A 26 -2.68 9.46 4.88
CA TYR A 26 -3.02 8.29 5.67
C TYR A 26 -1.78 7.38 5.77
N ILE A 27 -1.47 6.90 6.97
CA ILE A 27 -0.30 6.04 7.21
C ILE A 27 -0.78 4.65 7.62
N ALA A 28 -0.57 3.68 6.75
CA ALA A 28 -0.73 2.26 7.03
C ALA A 28 0.64 1.66 7.39
N LYS A 29 0.67 0.80 8.42
CA LYS A 29 1.89 0.11 8.85
C LYS A 29 1.69 -1.39 8.90
N LEU A 30 2.65 -2.13 8.37
CA LEU A 30 2.75 -3.58 8.44
C LEU A 30 4.07 -3.97 9.12
N ASP A 31 4.04 -5.06 9.88
CA ASP A 31 5.23 -5.71 10.42
C ASP A 31 5.49 -7.02 9.65
N GLY A 32 6.49 -6.97 8.78
CA GLY A 32 6.89 -8.06 7.90
C GLY A 32 7.36 -9.32 8.64
N SER A 33 7.79 -9.23 9.91
CA SER A 33 8.15 -10.42 10.67
C SER A 33 6.94 -11.29 11.04
N ASN A 34 5.72 -10.74 10.96
CA ASN A 34 4.48 -11.47 11.22
C ASN A 34 3.74 -11.89 9.94
N ILE A 35 4.34 -11.66 8.76
CA ILE A 35 3.71 -11.92 7.46
C ILE A 35 4.50 -13.01 6.75
N HIS A 36 4.01 -14.26 6.85
CA HIS A 36 4.70 -15.42 6.30
C HIS A 36 4.10 -15.91 4.98
N THR A 37 2.82 -15.62 4.73
CA THR A 37 2.07 -16.06 3.55
C THR A 37 1.31 -14.90 2.90
N PHE A 38 0.79 -15.13 1.68
CA PHE A 38 -0.11 -14.17 1.03
C PHE A 38 -1.36 -13.89 1.87
N SER A 39 -1.91 -14.91 2.54
CA SER A 39 -3.07 -14.71 3.42
C SER A 39 -2.75 -13.82 4.62
N ASP A 40 -1.55 -13.94 5.21
CA ASP A 40 -1.12 -13.06 6.30
C ASP A 40 -1.00 -11.62 5.82
N TYR A 41 -0.43 -11.42 4.63
CA TYR A 41 -0.32 -10.12 4.01
C TYR A 41 -1.69 -9.49 3.80
N MET A 42 -2.64 -10.24 3.25
CA MET A 42 -3.99 -9.77 2.97
C MET A 42 -4.75 -9.41 4.26
N ASN A 43 -4.60 -10.21 5.32
CA ASN A 43 -5.15 -9.85 6.62
C ASN A 43 -4.52 -8.55 7.17
N ALA A 44 -3.20 -8.42 7.04
CA ALA A 44 -2.48 -7.27 7.54
C ALA A 44 -2.85 -5.97 6.77
N ILE A 45 -2.98 -6.01 5.44
CA ILE A 45 -3.35 -4.84 4.63
C ILE A 45 -4.78 -4.38 4.91
N ILE A 46 -5.73 -5.33 5.03
CA ILE A 46 -7.13 -5.05 5.39
C ILE A 46 -7.21 -4.30 6.72
N ILE A 47 -6.49 -4.79 7.73
CA ILE A 47 -6.44 -4.15 9.06
C ILE A 47 -5.79 -2.76 8.96
N ALA A 48 -4.63 -2.66 8.29
CA ALA A 48 -3.84 -1.43 8.25
C ALA A 48 -4.54 -0.28 7.49
N PHE A 49 -5.34 -0.60 6.47
CA PHE A 49 -6.12 0.39 5.71
C PHE A 49 -7.58 0.53 6.18
N GLN A 50 -7.96 -0.11 7.29
CA GLN A 50 -9.31 -0.01 7.89
C GLN A 50 -10.43 -0.37 6.92
N PHE A 51 -10.18 -1.39 6.12
CA PHE A 51 -11.09 -1.88 5.11
C PHE A 51 -12.47 -2.27 5.72
N PRO A 52 -13.62 -1.87 5.12
CA PRO A 52 -14.95 -2.11 5.67
C PRO A 52 -15.30 -3.59 5.87
N LYS A 53 -15.97 -3.93 6.97
CA LYS A 53 -16.37 -5.31 7.28
C LYS A 53 -17.19 -5.92 6.14
N ASN A 54 -16.95 -7.20 5.86
CA ASN A 54 -17.64 -8.03 4.85
C ASN A 54 -17.35 -7.71 3.37
N MET A 55 -16.49 -6.75 3.04
CA MET A 55 -16.00 -6.61 1.65
C MET A 55 -15.13 -7.81 1.21
N PHE A 56 -14.63 -8.64 2.15
CA PHE A 56 -13.57 -9.62 1.92
C PHE A 56 -14.05 -11.06 2.09
N ILE A 57 -14.78 -11.56 1.10
CA ILE A 57 -15.22 -12.97 1.09
C ILE A 57 -14.18 -13.86 0.35
N ASN A 58 -13.19 -13.29 -0.34
CA ASN A 58 -12.16 -14.04 -1.09
C ASN A 58 -10.76 -13.40 -0.97
N THR A 59 -10.07 -13.60 0.16
CA THR A 59 -8.78 -12.97 0.49
C THR A 59 -7.59 -13.41 -0.36
N ASN A 60 -7.75 -14.34 -1.31
CA ASN A 60 -6.64 -14.97 -2.03
C ASN A 60 -6.55 -14.60 -3.52
N SER A 61 -7.26 -13.56 -3.98
CA SER A 61 -7.21 -13.10 -5.37
C SER A 61 -6.44 -11.80 -5.51
N ILE A 62 -5.45 -11.78 -6.42
CA ILE A 62 -4.68 -10.58 -6.75
C ILE A 62 -5.53 -9.51 -7.43
N ASP A 63 -6.49 -9.92 -8.27
CA ASP A 63 -7.41 -8.99 -8.94
C ASP A 63 -8.30 -8.30 -7.90
N ALA A 64 -8.83 -9.06 -6.93
CA ALA A 64 -9.63 -8.50 -5.86
C ALA A 64 -8.81 -7.55 -4.98
N TYR A 65 -7.56 -7.93 -4.66
CA TYR A 65 -6.62 -7.06 -3.97
C TYR A 65 -6.41 -5.72 -4.71
N ASN A 66 -6.18 -5.77 -6.01
CA ASN A 66 -5.97 -4.58 -6.84
C ASN A 66 -7.21 -3.67 -6.88
N ASP A 67 -8.41 -4.24 -6.96
CA ASP A 67 -9.64 -3.45 -6.90
C ASP A 67 -9.78 -2.74 -5.55
N TRP A 68 -9.50 -3.43 -4.45
CA TRP A 68 -9.61 -2.84 -3.12
C TRP A 68 -8.55 -1.77 -2.84
N MET A 69 -7.31 -1.96 -3.32
CA MET A 69 -6.27 -0.94 -3.14
C MET A 69 -6.47 0.29 -4.02
N ARG A 70 -7.36 0.21 -5.03
CA ARG A 70 -7.79 1.32 -5.89
C ARG A 70 -9.12 1.94 -5.45
N ASP A 71 -9.86 1.30 -4.54
CA ASP A 71 -11.03 1.86 -3.88
C ASP A 71 -10.76 2.07 -2.38
N LEU A 72 -10.24 3.25 -2.04
CA LEU A 72 -9.98 3.67 -0.66
C LEU A 72 -10.94 4.80 -0.23
N THR A 73 -12.18 4.75 -0.70
CA THR A 73 -13.17 5.83 -0.54
C THR A 73 -13.51 6.16 0.92
N TRP A 74 -13.41 5.19 1.84
CA TRP A 74 -13.66 5.43 3.27
C TRP A 74 -12.56 6.20 4.00
N ILE A 75 -11.40 6.40 3.36
CA ILE A 75 -10.28 7.23 3.83
C ILE A 75 -9.89 8.28 2.77
N ASP A 76 -10.84 8.76 1.98
CA ASP A 76 -10.58 9.69 0.87
C ASP A 76 -10.26 11.14 1.31
N GLN A 77 -10.44 11.47 2.60
CA GLN A 77 -10.16 12.78 3.18
C GLN A 77 -8.67 13.14 3.21
N TYR A 78 -7.78 12.16 2.99
CA TYR A 78 -6.33 12.36 2.96
C TYR A 78 -5.85 12.73 1.54
N ASP A 79 -4.76 13.51 1.47
CA ASP A 79 -4.13 13.92 0.20
C ASP A 79 -3.39 12.76 -0.49
N GLY A 80 -3.19 11.67 0.22
CA GLY A 80 -2.54 10.46 -0.27
C GLY A 80 -2.33 9.42 0.82
N TYR A 81 -1.62 8.36 0.47
CA TYR A 81 -1.41 7.18 1.28
C TYR A 81 0.08 6.86 1.42
N ILE A 82 0.47 6.40 2.60
CA ILE A 82 1.81 5.87 2.88
C ILE A 82 1.62 4.47 3.45
N LEU A 83 2.14 3.46 2.75
CA LEU A 83 2.31 2.12 3.28
C LEU A 83 3.75 1.98 3.79
N ILE A 84 3.92 1.65 5.06
CA ILE A 84 5.21 1.35 5.67
C ILE A 84 5.24 -0.15 5.97
N ILE A 85 6.20 -0.86 5.40
CA ILE A 85 6.43 -2.29 5.67
C ILE A 85 7.74 -2.41 6.45
N GLU A 86 7.65 -2.56 7.76
CA GLU A 86 8.79 -2.81 8.64
C GLU A 86 9.26 -4.27 8.52
N ASN A 87 10.54 -4.54 8.76
CA ASN A 87 11.12 -5.88 8.61
C ASN A 87 10.83 -6.49 7.23
N PHE A 88 10.96 -5.67 6.18
CA PHE A 88 10.54 -6.04 4.84
C PHE A 88 11.28 -7.28 4.33
N GLU A 89 12.56 -7.47 4.62
CA GLU A 89 13.30 -8.67 4.21
C GLU A 89 12.66 -9.97 4.74
N GLN A 90 12.12 -9.94 5.96
CA GLN A 90 11.50 -11.11 6.60
C GLN A 90 10.14 -11.45 6.00
N MET A 91 9.41 -10.44 5.53
CA MET A 91 8.09 -10.60 4.91
C MET A 91 8.15 -11.61 3.78
N MET A 92 7.34 -12.68 3.90
CA MET A 92 7.18 -13.73 2.89
C MET A 92 8.52 -14.27 2.35
N SER A 93 9.54 -14.37 3.20
CA SER A 93 10.90 -14.81 2.80
C SER A 93 10.92 -16.21 2.16
N SER A 94 9.98 -17.09 2.54
CA SER A 94 9.79 -18.41 1.91
C SER A 94 9.00 -18.37 0.60
N TYR A 95 8.37 -17.24 0.25
CA TYR A 95 7.51 -17.04 -0.92
C TYR A 95 7.93 -15.78 -1.71
N PRO A 96 9.19 -15.73 -2.20
CA PRO A 96 9.74 -14.53 -2.82
C PRO A 96 9.05 -14.15 -4.15
N LYS A 97 8.44 -15.11 -4.86
CA LYS A 97 7.71 -14.84 -6.10
C LYS A 97 6.42 -14.09 -5.82
N GLU A 98 5.65 -14.57 -4.85
CA GLU A 98 4.39 -13.98 -4.40
C GLU A 98 4.63 -12.60 -3.80
N LYS A 99 5.70 -12.46 -2.98
CA LYS A 99 6.17 -11.15 -2.51
C LYS A 99 6.47 -10.20 -3.67
N GLY A 100 7.16 -10.69 -4.70
CA GLY A 100 7.47 -9.94 -5.91
C GLY A 100 6.22 -9.44 -6.62
N ILE A 101 5.23 -10.32 -6.82
CA ILE A 101 3.94 -9.97 -7.44
C ILE A 101 3.26 -8.81 -6.68
N ILE A 102 3.18 -8.86 -5.35
CA ILE A 102 2.59 -7.78 -4.55
C ILE A 102 3.33 -6.45 -4.80
N MET A 103 4.66 -6.48 -4.86
CA MET A 103 5.47 -5.27 -5.11
C MET A 103 5.32 -4.76 -6.55
N ASP A 104 5.19 -5.66 -7.52
CA ASP A 104 4.92 -5.32 -8.91
C ASP A 104 3.53 -4.68 -9.06
N GLU A 105 2.50 -5.18 -8.35
CA GLU A 105 1.17 -4.54 -8.34
C GLU A 105 1.19 -3.11 -7.80
N PHE A 106 1.98 -2.83 -6.76
CA PHE A 106 2.17 -1.45 -6.32
C PHE A 106 2.81 -0.59 -7.42
N ARG A 107 3.83 -1.11 -8.10
CA ARG A 107 4.56 -0.37 -9.13
C ARG A 107 3.74 -0.14 -10.40
N GLU A 108 2.98 -1.13 -10.83
CA GLU A 108 2.39 -1.21 -12.18
C GLU A 108 0.89 -0.94 -12.19
N THR A 109 0.19 -1.15 -11.07
CA THR A 109 -1.27 -1.04 -10.99
C THR A 109 -1.69 0.04 -10.00
N ILE A 110 -1.35 -0.11 -8.71
CA ILE A 110 -1.90 0.71 -7.63
C ILE A 110 -1.34 2.13 -7.67
N CYS A 111 -0.02 2.30 -7.74
CA CYS A 111 0.57 3.63 -7.81
C CYS A 111 0.18 4.36 -9.11
N PRO A 112 0.25 3.76 -10.32
CA PRO A 112 -0.20 4.43 -11.54
C PRO A 112 -1.66 4.87 -11.48
N PHE A 113 -2.55 4.03 -10.93
CA PHE A 113 -3.95 4.36 -10.75
C PHE A 113 -4.16 5.65 -9.96
N TRP A 114 -3.60 5.73 -8.75
CA TRP A 114 -3.78 6.90 -7.89
C TRP A 114 -3.11 8.15 -8.45
N LYS A 115 -2.06 8.01 -9.26
CA LYS A 115 -1.34 9.13 -9.85
C LYS A 115 -2.16 9.83 -10.95
N ASP A 116 -2.80 9.04 -11.81
CA ASP A 116 -3.35 9.55 -13.07
C ASP A 116 -4.66 8.87 -13.47
N GLU A 117 -4.72 7.54 -13.47
CA GLU A 117 -5.89 6.83 -14.03
C GLU A 117 -7.19 7.11 -13.29
N VAL A 118 -7.11 7.38 -11.98
CA VAL A 118 -8.26 7.76 -11.14
C VAL A 118 -9.01 8.97 -11.71
N LEU A 119 -8.30 9.90 -12.37
CA LEU A 119 -8.88 11.09 -12.98
C LEU A 119 -9.79 10.76 -14.17
N HIS A 120 -9.56 9.63 -14.82
CA HIS A 120 -10.21 9.25 -16.09
C HIS A 120 -11.21 8.10 -15.91
N THR A 121 -11.13 7.39 -14.79
CA THR A 121 -11.89 6.15 -14.54
C THR A 121 -12.89 6.27 -13.39
N VAL A 122 -12.75 7.30 -12.54
CA VAL A 122 -13.63 7.54 -11.40
C VAL A 122 -14.29 8.91 -11.55
N VAL A 123 -15.62 8.98 -11.39
CA VAL A 123 -16.37 10.24 -11.40
C VAL A 123 -15.88 11.13 -10.26
N ASP A 124 -15.50 12.37 -10.58
CA ASP A 124 -14.86 13.31 -9.64
C ASP A 124 -13.59 12.77 -8.98
N GLY A 125 -12.95 11.79 -9.62
CA GLY A 125 -11.69 11.21 -9.17
C GLY A 125 -10.61 12.27 -9.03
N LYS A 126 -9.84 12.17 -7.94
CA LYS A 126 -8.72 13.07 -7.65
C LYS A 126 -7.45 12.25 -7.57
N ALA A 127 -6.42 12.71 -8.26
CA ALA A 127 -5.09 12.17 -8.12
C ALA A 127 -4.66 12.25 -6.64
N LYS A 128 -4.00 11.20 -6.16
CA LYS A 128 -3.47 11.08 -4.80
C LYS A 128 -2.03 10.56 -4.86
N GLY A 129 -1.22 10.99 -3.89
CA GLY A 129 0.11 10.42 -3.71
C GLY A 129 0.01 9.02 -3.09
N PHE A 130 0.85 8.09 -3.52
CA PHE A 130 0.98 6.77 -2.90
C PHE A 130 2.46 6.43 -2.72
N PHE A 131 2.91 6.34 -1.47
CA PHE A 131 4.27 5.98 -1.11
C PHE A 131 4.31 4.60 -0.46
N VAL A 132 5.28 3.78 -0.87
CA VAL A 132 5.57 2.50 -0.23
C VAL A 132 6.98 2.58 0.35
N LEU A 133 7.09 2.56 1.68
CA LEU A 133 8.36 2.59 2.40
C LEU A 133 8.68 1.17 2.85
N LEU A 134 9.76 0.61 2.32
CA LEU A 134 10.26 -0.72 2.65
C LEU A 134 11.40 -0.55 3.62
N VAL A 135 11.23 -1.02 4.86
CA VAL A 135 12.09 -0.67 5.99
C VAL A 135 12.77 -1.91 6.54
N ASP A 136 14.09 -1.83 6.67
CA ASP A 136 14.94 -2.83 7.34
C ASP A 136 16.01 -2.16 8.23
#